data_AF-L0RX10-F1
#
_entry.id   AF-L0RX10-F1
#
_cell.length_a   1.000
_cell.length_b   1.000
_cell.length_c   1.000
_cell.angle_alpha   90.00
_cell.angle_beta   90.00
_cell.angle_gamma   90.00
#
_symmetry.space_group_name_H-M   'P 1'
#
loop_
_entity.id
_entity.type
_entity.pdbx_description
1 polymer ?
#
loop_
_entity_poly.entity_id
_entity_poly.type
_entity_poly.pdbx_seq_one_letter_code
_entity_poly.pdbx_strand_id
1 'polypeptide(L)'
;MKLIYGSEKFFITKNLNKEKAKYFDIDILVFDNNIDLSELLEKISNPPLFSNKKLIVINDFELLTISKFNKKQDKIADEYIKFLSSNILDEIIFVCNFSKLIDNKFTTFLKKKAEIIESKKLEKDALIKQLNILAKSHNIKISYINIETFIEKMPDNLEIIMNEFENLISNYKEISYDLIENVVAKYSKNQAFSFLNSIETYDLKKIYDKYLERTSEGDEIYLLLNQINSIFSDCLTYYHLVKIGLNTNEICSKMKVPEWKIKKLSVVLKRYGVTKIKKIIYDLAEIDVKIKSYVGDVNEIFEMFLIKNF
;
A
#
# COMPACT_ATOMS: atom_id res chain seq x y z
N MET A 1 7.33 -25.94 1.20
CA MET A 1 6.50 -24.99 1.99
C MET A 1 7.37 -23.84 2.44
N LYS A 2 6.82 -22.63 2.43
CA LYS A 2 7.50 -21.42 2.92
C LYS A 2 6.57 -20.61 3.81
N LEU A 3 7.16 -19.84 4.72
CA LEU A 3 6.47 -18.83 5.51
C LEU A 3 7.26 -17.52 5.39
N ILE A 4 6.66 -16.54 4.71
CA ILE A 4 7.17 -15.18 4.57
C ILE A 4 6.44 -14.31 5.58
N TYR A 5 7.16 -13.77 6.57
CA TYR A 5 6.56 -12.88 7.56
C TYR A 5 7.46 -11.69 7.87
N GLY A 6 6.89 -10.60 8.38
CA GLY A 6 7.67 -9.50 8.91
C GLY A 6 6.92 -8.19 8.96
N SER A 7 7.63 -7.14 9.40
CA SER A 7 7.10 -5.77 9.46
C SER A 7 7.33 -4.98 8.17
N GLU A 8 8.22 -5.45 7.29
CA GLU A 8 8.61 -4.74 6.07
C GLU A 8 7.90 -5.30 4.83
N LYS A 9 6.82 -4.64 4.42
CA LYS A 9 5.96 -5.08 3.31
C LYS A 9 6.72 -5.17 1.98
N PHE A 10 7.67 -4.27 1.74
CA PHE A 10 8.48 -4.29 0.50
C PHE A 10 9.22 -5.63 0.34
N PHE A 11 9.85 -6.12 1.41
CA PHE A 11 10.55 -7.40 1.36
C PHE A 11 9.62 -8.59 1.29
N ILE A 12 8.47 -8.53 1.93
CA ILE A 12 7.44 -9.58 1.81
C ILE A 12 7.03 -9.71 0.33
N THR A 13 6.66 -8.59 -0.30
CA THR A 13 6.27 -8.55 -1.72
C THR A 13 7.41 -9.00 -2.63
N LYS A 14 8.64 -8.54 -2.40
CA LYS A 14 9.82 -8.92 -3.18
C LYS A 14 10.12 -10.42 -3.10
N ASN A 15 10.10 -10.99 -1.90
CA ASN A 15 10.32 -12.41 -1.68
C ASN A 15 9.20 -13.25 -2.29
N LEU A 16 7.95 -12.82 -2.14
CA LEU A 16 6.80 -13.49 -2.76
C LEU A 16 6.87 -13.46 -4.29
N ASN A 17 7.20 -12.32 -4.88
CA ASN A 17 7.31 -12.17 -6.34
C ASN A 17 8.45 -13.02 -6.92
N LYS A 18 9.57 -13.15 -6.19
CA LYS A 18 10.66 -14.06 -6.56
C LYS A 18 10.20 -15.52 -6.63
N GLU A 19 9.27 -15.91 -5.77
CA GLU A 19 8.69 -17.26 -5.78
C GLU A 19 7.64 -17.42 -6.89
N LYS A 20 6.76 -16.43 -7.05
CA LYS A 20 5.76 -16.40 -8.14
C LYS A 20 6.39 -16.49 -9.52
N ALA A 21 7.54 -15.85 -9.75
CA ALA A 21 8.24 -15.86 -11.04
C ALA A 21 8.71 -17.26 -11.51
N LYS A 22 8.65 -18.28 -10.66
CA LYS A 22 8.97 -19.68 -11.01
C LYS A 22 7.79 -20.44 -11.62
N TYR A 23 6.60 -19.85 -11.60
CA TYR A 23 5.35 -20.47 -12.01
C TYR A 23 4.67 -19.65 -13.10
N PHE A 24 3.86 -20.28 -13.95
CA PHE A 24 2.97 -19.56 -14.84
C PHE A 24 1.80 -18.98 -14.03
N ASP A 25 1.29 -17.82 -14.43
CA ASP A 25 0.20 -17.15 -13.70
C ASP A 25 -1.05 -18.03 -13.50
N ILE A 26 -1.34 -18.92 -14.46
CA ILE A 26 -2.46 -19.88 -14.38
C ILE A 26 -2.29 -20.94 -13.28
N ASP A 27 -1.06 -21.18 -12.85
CA ASP A 27 -0.70 -22.16 -11.82
C ASP A 27 -0.58 -21.54 -10.42
N ILE A 28 -0.79 -20.22 -10.30
CA ILE A 28 -0.70 -19.48 -9.04
C ILE A 28 -2.11 -19.29 -8.48
N LEU A 29 -2.37 -19.91 -7.34
CA LEU A 29 -3.59 -19.73 -6.56
C LEU A 29 -3.28 -18.81 -5.39
N VAL A 30 -3.94 -17.66 -5.33
CA VAL A 30 -3.81 -16.70 -4.23
C VAL A 30 -5.09 -16.68 -3.43
N PHE A 31 -4.94 -16.76 -2.11
CA PHE A 31 -6.02 -16.83 -1.17
C PHE A 31 -5.84 -15.76 -0.10
N ASP A 32 -6.80 -14.85 -0.05
CA ASP A 32 -6.87 -13.80 0.96
C ASP A 32 -7.73 -14.30 2.12
N ASN A 33 -7.17 -14.30 3.33
CA ASN A 33 -7.79 -14.73 4.59
C ASN A 33 -7.87 -16.26 4.77
N ASN A 34 -8.50 -16.66 5.89
CA ASN A 34 -8.81 -18.05 6.20
C ASN A 34 -9.74 -18.67 5.17
N ILE A 35 -9.15 -19.47 4.31
CA ILE A 35 -9.91 -20.38 3.47
C ILE A 35 -10.32 -21.62 4.25
N ASP A 36 -11.49 -22.15 3.93
CA ASP A 36 -11.90 -23.47 4.39
C ASP A 36 -11.01 -24.51 3.71
N LEU A 37 -10.47 -25.45 4.49
CA LEU A 37 -9.61 -26.51 3.96
C LEU A 37 -10.31 -27.29 2.83
N SER A 38 -11.64 -27.45 2.90
CA SER A 38 -12.43 -28.09 1.84
C SER A 38 -12.37 -27.33 0.51
N GLU A 39 -12.51 -26.01 0.55
CA GLU A 39 -12.38 -25.14 -0.63
C GLU A 39 -10.94 -25.15 -1.17
N LEU A 40 -9.95 -25.15 -0.27
CA LEU A 40 -8.54 -25.29 -0.66
C LEU A 40 -8.30 -26.61 -1.41
N LEU A 41 -8.80 -27.72 -0.87
CA LEU A 41 -8.66 -29.04 -1.48
C LEU A 41 -9.34 -29.14 -2.84
N GLU A 42 -10.54 -28.57 -3.00
CA GLU A 42 -11.25 -28.54 -4.27
C GLU A 42 -10.44 -27.80 -5.36
N LYS A 43 -9.90 -26.63 -5.02
CA LYS A 43 -9.10 -25.82 -5.96
C LYS A 43 -7.76 -26.46 -6.30
N ILE A 44 -7.19 -27.22 -5.37
CA ILE A 44 -5.94 -27.98 -5.60
C ILE A 44 -6.20 -29.19 -6.49
N SER A 45 -7.31 -29.90 -6.29
CA SER A 45 -7.64 -31.17 -6.95
C SER A 45 -7.87 -31.09 -8.47
N ASN A 46 -7.96 -29.89 -9.05
CA ASN A 46 -8.04 -29.70 -10.50
C ASN A 46 -6.64 -29.48 -11.10
N PRO A 47 -5.90 -30.53 -11.51
CA PRO A 47 -4.53 -30.36 -12.01
C PRO A 47 -4.52 -29.46 -13.25
N PRO A 48 -3.49 -28.61 -13.42
CA PRO A 48 -3.35 -27.79 -14.62
C PRO A 48 -3.09 -28.71 -15.82
N LEU A 49 -3.67 -28.38 -16.98
CA LEU A 49 -3.51 -29.16 -18.21
C LEU A 49 -2.05 -29.27 -18.68
N PHE A 50 -1.18 -28.34 -18.28
CA PHE A 50 0.19 -28.21 -18.79
C PHE A 50 1.28 -28.08 -17.70
N SER A 51 0.93 -28.14 -16.42
CA SER A 51 1.91 -28.00 -15.32
C SER A 51 1.71 -29.07 -14.26
N ASN A 52 2.83 -29.52 -13.68
CA ASN A 52 2.85 -30.60 -12.69
C ASN A 52 2.82 -30.08 -11.24
N LYS A 53 2.87 -28.76 -11.02
CA LYS A 53 3.00 -28.14 -9.69
C LYS A 53 2.31 -26.79 -9.65
N LYS A 54 1.43 -26.58 -8.68
CA LYS A 54 0.85 -25.27 -8.39
C LYS A 54 1.64 -24.52 -7.33
N LEU A 55 1.53 -23.21 -7.37
CA LEU A 55 1.92 -22.33 -6.27
C LEU A 55 0.65 -21.87 -5.55
N ILE A 56 0.57 -22.17 -4.26
CA ILE A 56 -0.54 -21.78 -3.40
C ILE A 56 -0.03 -20.73 -2.42
N VAL A 57 -0.59 -19.53 -2.49
CA VAL A 57 -0.27 -18.40 -1.61
C VAL A 57 -1.44 -18.17 -0.67
N ILE A 58 -1.21 -18.26 0.64
CA ILE A 58 -2.21 -18.04 1.67
C ILE A 58 -1.80 -16.81 2.47
N ASN A 59 -2.55 -15.72 2.32
CA ASN A 59 -2.33 -14.46 3.02
C ASN A 59 -3.11 -14.44 4.34
N ASP A 60 -2.50 -13.87 5.38
CA ASP A 60 -3.14 -13.54 6.67
C ASP A 60 -3.90 -14.71 7.33
N PHE A 61 -3.26 -15.88 7.35
CA PHE A 61 -3.82 -17.10 7.93
C PHE A 61 -3.95 -16.98 9.46
N GLU A 62 -5.17 -17.07 9.99
CA GLU A 62 -5.54 -16.78 11.39
C GLU A 62 -4.85 -17.71 12.39
N LEU A 63 -4.59 -18.98 12.02
CA LEU A 63 -3.87 -19.88 12.93
C LEU A 63 -2.44 -19.40 13.24
N LEU A 64 -1.88 -18.46 12.48
CA LEU A 64 -0.59 -17.83 12.75
C LEU A 64 -0.69 -16.66 13.74
N THR A 65 -1.90 -16.15 13.99
CA THR A 65 -2.14 -14.96 14.84
C THR A 65 -2.71 -15.30 16.23
N ILE A 66 -3.11 -16.56 16.46
CA ILE A 66 -3.71 -16.99 17.73
C ILE A 66 -2.66 -17.67 18.64
N SER A 67 -2.56 -17.24 19.90
CA SER A 67 -1.65 -17.84 20.88
C SER A 67 -2.19 -19.10 21.56
N LYS A 68 -3.49 -19.17 21.83
CA LYS A 68 -4.16 -20.33 22.44
C LYS A 68 -5.36 -20.74 21.62
N PHE A 69 -5.27 -21.91 20.99
CA PHE A 69 -6.37 -22.46 20.20
C PHE A 69 -7.51 -22.93 21.12
N ASN A 70 -8.74 -22.63 20.72
CA ASN A 70 -9.91 -23.32 21.23
C ASN A 70 -10.06 -24.71 20.57
N LYS A 71 -11.02 -25.53 21.04
CA LYS A 71 -11.24 -26.89 20.51
C LYS A 71 -11.49 -26.95 19.00
N LYS A 72 -12.13 -25.91 18.42
CA LYS A 72 -12.41 -25.86 16.97
C LYS A 72 -11.13 -25.53 16.19
N GLN A 73 -10.39 -24.53 16.64
CA GLN A 73 -9.11 -24.12 16.03
C GLN A 73 -8.06 -25.22 16.11
N ASP A 74 -8.00 -25.98 17.21
CA ASP A 74 -7.04 -27.08 17.35
C ASP A 74 -7.33 -28.21 16.33
N LYS A 75 -8.61 -28.53 16.10
CA LYS A 75 -9.02 -29.48 15.06
C LYS A 75 -8.66 -28.98 13.66
N ILE A 76 -8.96 -27.71 13.35
CA ILE A 76 -8.62 -27.11 12.05
C ILE A 76 -7.09 -27.14 11.86
N ALA A 77 -6.32 -26.82 12.89
CA ALA A 77 -4.86 -26.88 12.84
C ALA A 77 -4.37 -28.30 12.54
N ASP A 78 -4.95 -29.33 13.15
CA ASP A 78 -4.61 -30.74 12.87
C ASP A 78 -4.91 -31.14 11.43
N GLU A 79 -6.07 -30.73 10.92
CA GLU A 79 -6.48 -31.01 9.54
C GLU A 79 -5.53 -30.36 8.52
N TYR A 80 -5.18 -29.09 8.74
CA TYR A 80 -4.20 -28.39 7.92
C TYR A 80 -2.81 -29.01 8.02
N ILE A 81 -2.32 -29.35 9.22
CA ILE A 81 -1.01 -30.01 9.40
C ILE A 81 -0.97 -31.35 8.67
N LYS A 82 -2.05 -32.13 8.75
CA LYS A 82 -2.18 -33.41 8.05
C LYS A 82 -2.13 -33.21 6.54
N PHE A 83 -2.90 -32.25 6.02
CA PHE A 83 -2.90 -31.89 4.61
C PHE A 83 -1.51 -31.47 4.13
N LEU A 84 -0.88 -30.51 4.81
CA LEU A 84 0.45 -29.99 4.49
C LEU A 84 1.53 -31.07 4.53
N SER A 85 1.39 -32.06 5.42
CA SER A 85 2.32 -33.18 5.51
C SER A 85 2.13 -34.22 4.38
N SER A 86 0.93 -34.30 3.82
CA SER A 86 0.58 -35.21 2.72
C SER A 86 0.76 -34.60 1.32
N ASN A 87 0.82 -33.27 1.21
CA ASN A 87 1.04 -32.58 -0.05
C ASN A 87 2.52 -32.69 -0.48
N ILE A 88 2.75 -33.32 -1.63
CA ILE A 88 4.10 -33.60 -2.16
C ILE A 88 4.39 -32.77 -3.42
N LEU A 89 3.34 -32.34 -4.14
CA LEU A 89 3.48 -31.73 -5.47
C LEU A 89 3.48 -30.20 -5.42
N ASP A 90 2.54 -29.61 -4.67
CA ASP A 90 2.31 -28.17 -4.72
C ASP A 90 3.19 -27.41 -3.72
N GLU A 91 3.67 -26.24 -4.13
CA GLU A 91 4.38 -25.34 -3.24
C GLU A 91 3.37 -24.43 -2.51
N ILE A 92 3.38 -24.49 -1.18
CA ILE A 92 2.52 -23.66 -0.33
C ILE A 92 3.36 -22.59 0.37
N ILE A 93 2.94 -21.34 0.22
CA ILE A 93 3.55 -20.16 0.85
C ILE A 93 2.52 -19.48 1.73
N PHE A 94 2.83 -19.39 3.02
CA PHE A 94 2.10 -18.54 3.95
C PHE A 94 2.73 -17.15 3.97
N VAL A 95 1.91 -16.10 3.87
CA VAL A 95 2.35 -14.70 3.86
C VAL A 95 1.64 -13.94 4.98
N CYS A 96 2.40 -13.28 5.85
CA CYS A 96 1.82 -12.54 6.96
C CYS A 96 2.56 -11.26 7.31
N ASN A 97 1.81 -10.21 7.63
CA ASN A 97 2.35 -8.90 7.97
C ASN A 97 2.43 -8.70 9.50
N PHE A 98 3.16 -9.56 10.22
CA PHE A 98 3.44 -9.37 11.64
C PHE A 98 4.94 -9.37 11.94
N SER A 99 5.36 -8.62 12.96
CA SER A 99 6.77 -8.46 13.33
C SER A 99 7.37 -9.70 14.01
N LYS A 100 6.54 -10.52 14.66
CA LYS A 100 6.97 -11.74 15.37
C LYS A 100 5.94 -12.85 15.20
N LEU A 101 6.44 -14.07 15.01
CA LEU A 101 5.61 -15.28 15.05
C LEU A 101 5.16 -15.58 16.48
N ILE A 102 3.88 -15.89 16.64
CA ILE A 102 3.32 -16.38 17.90
C ILE A 102 3.61 -17.88 18.01
N ASP A 103 4.05 -18.33 19.19
CA ASP A 103 4.26 -19.76 19.42
C ASP A 103 2.92 -20.46 19.67
N ASN A 104 2.55 -21.32 18.73
CA ASN A 104 1.41 -22.22 18.81
C ASN A 104 1.74 -23.51 18.05
N LYS A 105 0.79 -24.46 18.05
CA LYS A 105 0.95 -25.77 17.40
C LYS A 105 1.26 -25.66 15.90
N PHE A 106 0.57 -24.77 15.20
CA PHE A 106 0.69 -24.58 13.75
C PHE A 106 2.01 -23.88 13.37
N THR A 107 2.38 -22.81 14.08
CA THR A 107 3.68 -22.13 13.86
C THR A 107 4.85 -23.03 14.22
N THR A 108 4.74 -23.86 15.26
CA THR A 108 5.76 -24.86 15.62
C THR A 108 5.94 -25.90 14.53
N PHE A 109 4.86 -26.32 13.87
CA PHE A 109 4.93 -27.19 12.70
C PHE A 109 5.65 -26.51 11.54
N LEU A 110 5.28 -25.28 11.18
CA LEU A 110 5.92 -24.53 10.09
C LEU A 110 7.41 -24.28 10.36
N LYS A 111 7.79 -23.89 11.58
CA LYS A 111 9.21 -23.71 11.97
C LYS A 111 10.06 -24.97 11.75
N LYS A 112 9.45 -26.16 11.83
CA LYS A 112 10.14 -27.44 11.62
C LYS A 112 10.13 -27.93 10.17
N LYS A 113 9.14 -27.54 9.36
CA LYS A 113 8.86 -28.15 8.05
C LYS A 113 8.88 -27.17 6.87
N ALA A 114 8.80 -25.87 7.11
CA ALA A 114 8.81 -24.83 6.10
C ALA A 114 10.11 -24.03 6.16
N GLU A 115 10.51 -23.46 5.02
CA GLU A 115 11.54 -22.44 4.97
C GLU A 115 10.96 -21.11 5.51
N ILE A 116 11.66 -20.50 6.46
CA ILE A 116 11.22 -19.28 7.13
C ILE A 116 11.96 -18.09 6.56
N ILE A 117 11.22 -17.13 6.01
CA ILE A 117 11.75 -15.89 5.41
C ILE A 117 11.24 -14.71 6.23
N GLU A 118 12.12 -14.13 7.04
CA GLU A 118 11.81 -12.99 7.90
C GLU A 118 12.15 -11.65 7.20
N SER A 119 11.12 -10.82 7.02
CA SER A 119 11.16 -9.53 6.32
C SER A 119 11.15 -8.38 7.33
N LYS A 120 12.31 -8.14 7.97
CA LYS A 120 12.47 -7.07 8.96
C LYS A 120 12.58 -5.70 8.31
N LYS A 121 12.11 -4.68 9.04
CA LYS A 121 12.41 -3.29 8.70
C LYS A 121 13.92 -3.10 8.64
N LEU A 122 14.40 -2.41 7.61
CA LEU A 122 15.80 -2.02 7.52
C LEU A 122 16.10 -0.91 8.51
N GLU A 123 17.18 -1.07 9.27
CA GLU A 123 17.78 0.06 9.97
C GLU A 123 18.39 1.04 8.97
N LYS A 124 18.42 2.34 9.34
CA LYS A 124 18.91 3.43 8.49
C LYS A 124 20.29 3.12 7.89
N ASP A 125 21.23 2.65 8.70
CA ASP A 125 22.59 2.32 8.26
C ASP A 125 22.63 1.17 7.24
N ALA A 126 21.77 0.16 7.42
CA ALA A 126 21.66 -0.95 6.50
C ALA A 126 21.06 -0.49 5.16
N LEU A 127 20.06 0.39 5.20
CA LEU A 127 19.45 1.00 4.02
C LEU A 127 20.47 1.85 3.25
N ILE A 128 21.24 2.71 3.92
CA ILE A 128 22.30 3.52 3.29
C ILE A 128 23.30 2.61 2.57
N LYS A 129 23.74 1.52 3.21
CA LYS A 129 24.64 0.55 2.59
C LYS A 129 24.02 -0.09 1.35
N GLN A 130 22.74 -0.47 1.40
CA GLN A 130 22.05 -1.06 0.25
C GLN A 130 21.93 -0.08 -0.92
N LEU A 131 21.51 1.17 -0.67
CA LEU A 131 21.41 2.19 -1.73
C LEU A 131 22.78 2.51 -2.33
N ASN A 132 23.84 2.52 -1.52
CA ASN A 132 25.21 2.71 -2.02
C ASN A 132 25.68 1.53 -2.91
N ILE A 133 25.36 0.29 -2.54
CA ILE A 133 25.65 -0.89 -3.37
C ILE A 133 24.90 -0.80 -4.71
N LEU A 134 23.62 -0.41 -4.67
CA LEU A 134 22.77 -0.26 -5.85
C LEU A 134 23.27 0.84 -6.79
N ALA A 135 23.68 1.99 -6.23
CA ALA A 135 24.29 3.08 -7.02
C ALA A 135 25.60 2.62 -7.68
N LYS A 136 26.46 1.92 -6.94
CA LYS A 136 27.72 1.38 -7.47
C LYS A 136 27.50 0.36 -8.58
N SER A 137 26.54 -0.54 -8.45
CA SER A 137 26.25 -1.54 -9.49
C SER A 137 25.77 -0.90 -10.81
N HIS A 138 25.21 0.31 -10.74
CA HIS A 138 24.78 1.09 -11.90
C HIS A 138 25.80 2.17 -12.32
N ASN A 139 27.02 2.16 -11.76
CA ASN A 139 28.07 3.16 -12.01
C ASN A 139 27.64 4.62 -11.75
N ILE A 140 26.80 4.83 -10.74
CA ILE A 140 26.27 6.15 -10.37
C ILE A 140 27.16 6.78 -9.31
N LYS A 141 27.45 8.07 -9.47
CA LYS A 141 28.19 8.86 -8.48
C LYS A 141 27.21 9.46 -7.46
N ILE A 142 27.34 9.07 -6.19
CA ILE A 142 26.57 9.65 -5.08
C ILE A 142 27.41 9.60 -3.80
N SER A 143 27.39 10.66 -2.99
CA SER A 143 28.08 10.70 -1.70
C SER A 143 27.25 10.04 -0.60
N TYR A 144 27.89 9.59 0.48
CA TYR A 144 27.18 9.05 1.65
C TYR A 144 26.16 10.05 2.21
N ILE A 145 26.57 11.32 2.35
CA ILE A 145 25.73 12.42 2.84
C ILE A 145 24.49 12.62 1.95
N ASN A 146 24.63 12.50 0.63
CA ASN A 146 23.50 12.62 -0.29
C ASN A 146 22.52 11.45 -0.15
N ILE A 147 23.01 10.21 0.06
CA ILE A 147 22.14 9.06 0.34
C ILE A 147 21.37 9.28 1.65
N GLU A 148 22.07 9.71 2.70
CA GLU A 148 21.45 9.99 3.99
C GLU A 148 20.39 11.09 3.89
N THR A 149 20.72 12.20 3.22
CA THR A 149 19.79 13.31 2.97
C THR A 149 18.55 12.86 2.20
N PHE A 150 18.73 11.99 1.19
CA PHE A 150 17.62 11.44 0.43
C PHE A 150 16.68 10.60 1.31
N ILE A 151 17.23 9.72 2.14
CA ILE A 151 16.44 8.89 3.06
C ILE A 151 15.69 9.75 4.07
N GLU A 152 16.33 10.77 4.64
CA GLU A 152 15.72 11.66 5.65
C GLU A 152 14.56 12.49 5.10
N LYS A 153 14.61 12.84 3.82
CA LYS A 153 13.58 13.65 3.16
C LYS A 153 12.44 12.82 2.56
N MET A 154 12.63 11.51 2.42
CA MET A 154 11.60 10.59 1.94
C MET A 154 10.73 10.11 3.11
N PRO A 155 9.48 9.69 2.86
CA PRO A 155 8.66 9.07 3.89
C PRO A 155 9.32 7.77 4.37
N ASP A 156 9.01 7.38 5.60
CA ASP A 156 9.50 6.13 6.23
C ASP A 156 8.79 4.89 5.65
N ASN A 157 8.88 4.74 4.34
CA ASN A 157 8.31 3.66 3.54
C ASN A 157 9.37 3.16 2.56
N LEU A 158 9.86 1.95 2.78
CA LEU A 158 10.96 1.37 2.01
C LEU A 158 10.63 1.21 0.53
N GLU A 159 9.38 0.90 0.18
CA GLU A 159 8.97 0.75 -1.23
C GLU A 159 9.12 2.07 -1.99
N ILE A 160 8.71 3.17 -1.36
CA ILE A 160 8.81 4.51 -1.95
C ILE A 160 10.26 4.93 -2.09
N ILE A 161 11.05 4.75 -1.02
CA ILE A 161 12.49 5.07 -1.02
C ILE A 161 13.19 4.31 -2.16
N MET A 162 12.93 2.99 -2.28
CA MET A 162 13.53 2.16 -3.31
C MET A 162 13.10 2.60 -4.72
N ASN A 163 11.81 2.83 -4.95
CA ASN A 163 11.29 3.24 -6.26
C ASN A 163 11.84 4.61 -6.71
N GLU A 164 11.86 5.60 -5.81
CA GLU A 164 12.39 6.93 -6.14
C GLU A 164 13.92 6.88 -6.34
N PHE A 165 14.63 6.03 -5.60
CA PHE A 165 16.06 5.85 -5.79
C PHE A 165 16.38 5.10 -7.09
N GLU A 166 15.61 4.06 -7.44
CA GLU A 166 15.70 3.36 -8.73
C GLU A 166 15.44 4.30 -9.91
N ASN A 167 14.48 5.23 -9.77
CA ASN A 167 14.26 6.29 -10.74
C ASN A 167 15.47 7.23 -10.87
N LEU A 168 16.10 7.61 -9.75
CA LEU A 168 17.30 8.45 -9.77
C LEU A 168 18.46 7.75 -10.50
N ILE A 169 18.78 6.50 -10.15
CA ILE A 169 19.90 5.78 -10.77
C ILE A 169 19.66 5.42 -12.24
N SER A 170 18.40 5.30 -12.67
CA SER A 170 18.06 5.01 -14.07
C SER A 170 18.18 6.24 -14.98
N ASN A 171 17.97 7.44 -14.44
CA ASN A 171 17.88 8.67 -15.23
C ASN A 171 19.11 9.57 -15.13
N TYR A 172 19.97 9.39 -14.11
CA TYR A 172 21.08 10.29 -13.83
C TYR A 172 22.37 9.53 -13.53
N LYS A 173 23.50 9.99 -14.07
CA LYS A 173 24.82 9.39 -13.79
C LYS A 173 25.45 9.89 -12.48
N GLU A 174 24.96 11.00 -11.96
CA GLU A 174 25.42 11.63 -10.73
C GLU A 174 24.22 12.19 -9.96
N ILE A 175 24.17 11.92 -8.67
CA ILE A 175 23.09 12.36 -7.77
C ILE A 175 23.66 13.40 -6.81
N SER A 176 23.39 14.67 -7.12
CA SER A 176 23.74 15.82 -6.29
C SER A 176 22.65 16.15 -5.27
N TYR A 177 22.97 17.02 -4.31
CA TYR A 177 22.02 17.55 -3.34
C TYR A 177 20.83 18.24 -4.03
N ASP A 178 21.09 19.11 -5.02
CA ASP A 178 20.04 19.85 -5.74
C ASP A 178 19.08 18.90 -6.48
N LEU A 179 19.59 17.78 -7.00
CA LEU A 179 18.74 16.79 -7.65
C LEU A 179 17.82 16.10 -6.63
N ILE A 180 18.36 15.76 -5.45
CA ILE A 180 17.57 15.19 -4.35
C ILE A 180 16.46 16.16 -3.93
N GLU A 181 16.78 17.45 -3.73
CA GLU A 181 15.78 18.47 -3.40
C GLU A 181 14.66 18.54 -4.44
N ASN A 182 15.00 18.52 -5.73
CA ASN A 182 14.01 18.54 -6.80
C ASN A 182 13.11 17.30 -6.81
N VAL A 183 13.68 16.11 -6.57
CA VAL A 183 12.90 14.86 -6.51
C VAL A 183 11.99 14.84 -5.29
N VAL A 184 12.49 15.23 -4.12
CA VAL A 184 11.69 15.35 -2.90
C VAL A 184 10.56 16.36 -3.09
N ALA A 185 10.85 17.54 -3.65
CA ALA A 185 9.83 18.55 -3.92
C ALA A 185 8.76 18.05 -4.90
N LYS A 186 9.16 17.30 -5.94
CA LYS A 186 8.22 16.66 -6.88
C LYS A 186 7.39 15.60 -6.18
N TYR A 187 8.00 14.78 -5.33
CA TYR A 187 7.32 13.75 -4.55
C TYR A 187 6.29 14.38 -3.61
N SER A 188 6.67 15.37 -2.80
CA SER A 188 5.75 16.12 -1.92
C SER A 188 4.61 16.77 -2.70
N LYS A 189 4.88 17.32 -3.89
CA LYS A 189 3.83 17.88 -4.76
C LYS A 189 2.87 16.82 -5.29
N ASN A 190 3.38 15.64 -5.66
CA ASN A 190 2.54 14.52 -6.09
C ASN A 190 1.71 13.97 -4.93
N GLN A 191 2.31 13.85 -3.74
CA GLN A 191 1.62 13.49 -2.51
C GLN A 191 0.47 14.46 -2.22
N ALA A 192 0.67 15.78 -2.43
CA ALA A 192 -0.38 16.79 -2.24
C ALA A 192 -1.60 16.61 -3.18
N PHE A 193 -1.51 15.79 -4.23
CA PHE A 193 -2.64 15.43 -5.10
C PHE A 193 -2.99 13.94 -5.06
N SER A 194 -2.41 13.18 -4.14
CA SER A 194 -2.55 11.73 -4.08
C SER A 194 -4.01 11.26 -3.93
N PHE A 195 -4.81 11.97 -3.12
CA PHE A 195 -6.24 11.72 -2.97
C PHE A 195 -7.09 12.12 -4.18
N LEU A 196 -6.61 13.04 -5.03
CA LEU A 196 -7.39 13.47 -6.20
C LEU A 196 -7.63 12.29 -7.16
N ASN A 197 -6.62 11.42 -7.30
CA ASN A 197 -6.72 10.24 -8.15
C ASN A 197 -7.74 9.23 -7.62
N SER A 198 -7.76 8.96 -6.32
CA SER A 198 -8.73 8.04 -5.72
C SER A 198 -10.13 8.64 -5.70
N ILE A 199 -10.29 9.92 -5.35
CA ILE A 199 -11.57 10.63 -5.37
C ILE A 199 -12.16 10.69 -6.78
N GLU A 200 -11.35 10.87 -7.82
CA GLU A 200 -11.82 10.83 -9.22
C GLU A 200 -12.53 9.51 -9.57
N THR A 201 -12.18 8.40 -8.92
CA THR A 201 -12.79 7.09 -9.21
C THR A 201 -14.22 6.95 -8.69
N TYR A 202 -14.62 7.74 -7.69
CA TYR A 202 -15.89 7.59 -6.97
C TYR A 202 -16.10 6.18 -6.37
N ASP A 203 -15.00 5.53 -5.96
CA ASP A 203 -14.98 4.19 -5.39
C ASP A 203 -14.43 4.26 -3.96
N LEU A 204 -15.31 4.00 -2.98
CA LEU A 204 -14.97 4.02 -1.55
C LEU A 204 -13.78 3.11 -1.24
N LYS A 205 -13.70 1.92 -1.86
CA LYS A 205 -12.60 0.99 -1.59
C LYS A 205 -11.26 1.62 -1.97
N LYS A 206 -11.16 2.21 -3.16
CA LYS A 206 -9.92 2.86 -3.62
C LYS A 206 -9.56 4.10 -2.80
N ILE A 207 -10.56 4.85 -2.34
CA ILE A 207 -10.34 6.01 -1.48
C ILE A 207 -9.86 5.57 -0.09
N TYR A 208 -10.44 4.50 0.44
CA TYR A 208 -10.07 3.91 1.72
C TYR A 208 -8.67 3.26 1.68
N ASP A 209 -8.36 2.52 0.62
CA ASP A 209 -7.02 1.96 0.39
C ASP A 209 -5.97 3.08 0.35
N LYS A 210 -6.29 4.21 -0.31
CA LYS A 210 -5.40 5.37 -0.34
C LYS A 210 -5.24 6.02 1.03
N TYR A 211 -6.31 6.07 1.81
CA TYR A 211 -6.24 6.52 3.20
C TYR A 211 -5.28 5.67 4.04
N LEU A 212 -5.42 4.34 4.00
CA LEU A 212 -4.55 3.42 4.72
C LEU A 212 -3.09 3.50 4.26
N GLU A 213 -2.87 3.67 2.95
CA GLU A 213 -1.53 3.89 2.40
C GLU A 213 -0.89 5.14 3.02
N ARG A 214 -1.60 6.28 3.03
CA ARG A 214 -1.07 7.54 3.55
C ARG A 214 -0.81 7.51 5.05
N THR A 215 -1.71 6.94 5.84
CA THR A 215 -1.47 6.80 7.29
C THR A 215 -0.30 5.86 7.57
N SER A 216 -0.12 4.81 6.75
CA SER A 216 1.06 3.95 6.84
C SER A 216 2.38 4.64 6.47
N GLU A 217 2.32 5.68 5.61
CA GLU A 217 3.45 6.56 5.30
C GLU A 217 3.74 7.60 6.41
N GLY A 218 2.91 7.65 7.45
CA GLY A 218 3.07 8.56 8.60
C GLY A 218 2.26 9.85 8.51
N ASP A 219 1.36 9.99 7.53
CA ASP A 219 0.49 11.16 7.45
C ASP A 219 -0.52 11.21 8.60
N GLU A 220 -0.64 12.38 9.22
CA GLU A 220 -1.70 12.65 10.17
C GLU A 220 -3.05 12.85 9.48
N ILE A 221 -4.14 12.44 10.13
CA ILE A 221 -5.52 12.60 9.62
C ILE A 221 -5.86 14.05 9.25
N TYR A 222 -5.34 15.01 10.02
CA TYR A 222 -5.56 16.42 9.74
C TYR A 222 -5.01 16.84 8.37
N LEU A 223 -3.84 16.30 7.97
CA LEU A 223 -3.27 16.54 6.65
C LEU A 223 -4.18 15.97 5.55
N LEU A 224 -4.71 14.76 5.76
CA LEU A 224 -5.60 14.10 4.80
C LEU A 224 -6.92 14.86 4.63
N LEU A 225 -7.52 15.30 5.73
CA LEU A 225 -8.73 16.13 5.70
C LEU A 225 -8.52 17.44 4.93
N ASN A 226 -7.42 18.13 5.19
CA ASN A 226 -7.09 19.36 4.47
C ASN A 226 -6.92 19.10 2.97
N GLN A 227 -6.32 17.97 2.60
CA GLN A 227 -6.17 17.59 1.20
C GLN A 227 -7.52 17.32 0.52
N ILE A 228 -8.40 16.54 1.15
CA ILE A 228 -9.74 16.27 0.64
C ILE A 228 -10.54 17.58 0.53
N ASN A 229 -10.45 18.45 1.54
CA ASN A 229 -11.10 19.75 1.53
C ASN A 229 -10.60 20.66 0.40
N SER A 230 -9.28 20.69 0.16
CA SER A 230 -8.71 21.43 -0.97
C SER A 230 -9.23 20.91 -2.31
N ILE A 231 -9.34 19.59 -2.49
CA ILE A 231 -9.86 18.99 -3.73
C ILE A 231 -11.31 19.43 -4.00
N PHE A 232 -12.19 19.35 -3.00
CA PHE A 232 -13.59 19.73 -3.18
C PHE A 232 -13.79 21.24 -3.30
N SER A 233 -13.02 22.03 -2.55
CA SER A 233 -12.99 23.49 -2.69
C SER A 233 -12.53 23.91 -4.09
N ASP A 234 -11.48 23.27 -4.61
CA ASP A 234 -11.00 23.49 -5.97
C ASP A 234 -12.05 23.08 -7.02
N CYS A 235 -12.77 21.98 -6.80
CA CYS A 235 -13.88 21.57 -7.67
C CYS A 235 -14.99 22.63 -7.69
N LEU A 236 -15.33 23.21 -6.54
CA LEU A 236 -16.34 24.26 -6.44
C LEU A 236 -15.89 25.57 -7.11
N THR A 237 -14.63 25.97 -6.89
CA THR A 237 -14.04 27.12 -7.60
C THR A 237 -14.02 26.88 -9.11
N TYR A 238 -13.58 25.71 -9.55
CA TYR A 238 -13.61 25.31 -10.96
C TYR A 238 -15.02 25.42 -11.56
N TYR A 239 -16.05 24.90 -10.88
CA TYR A 239 -17.44 25.02 -11.30
C TYR A 239 -17.87 26.48 -11.50
N HIS A 240 -17.52 27.38 -10.58
CA HIS A 240 -17.87 28.79 -10.69
C HIS A 240 -17.14 29.46 -11.86
N LEU A 241 -15.86 29.15 -12.08
CA LEU A 241 -15.08 29.70 -13.20
C LEU A 241 -15.62 29.25 -14.56
N VAL A 242 -16.01 27.98 -14.69
CA VAL A 242 -16.68 27.47 -15.90
C VAL A 242 -18.02 28.18 -16.13
N LYS A 243 -18.79 28.43 -15.07
CA LYS A 243 -20.09 29.11 -15.16
C LYS A 243 -20.01 30.55 -15.66
N ILE A 244 -18.91 31.24 -15.41
CA ILE A 244 -18.67 32.60 -15.92
C ILE A 244 -17.99 32.58 -17.30
N GLY A 245 -17.88 31.42 -17.94
CA GLY A 245 -17.45 31.27 -19.33
C GLY A 245 -15.93 31.21 -19.55
N LEU A 246 -15.12 31.03 -18.50
CA LEU A 246 -13.67 30.93 -18.67
C LEU A 246 -13.28 29.61 -19.36
N ASN A 247 -12.30 29.68 -20.25
CA ASN A 247 -11.70 28.50 -20.87
C ASN A 247 -10.64 27.85 -19.97
N THR A 248 -10.21 26.63 -20.32
CA THR A 248 -9.28 25.84 -19.51
C THR A 248 -7.95 26.57 -19.21
N ASN A 249 -7.41 27.32 -20.17
CA ASN A 249 -6.14 28.04 -19.97
C ASN A 249 -6.31 29.19 -18.96
N GLU A 250 -7.38 29.96 -19.07
CA GLU A 250 -7.71 31.04 -18.13
C GLU A 250 -7.93 30.50 -16.72
N ILE A 251 -8.61 29.35 -16.59
CA ILE A 251 -8.82 28.66 -15.32
C ILE A 251 -7.48 28.21 -14.72
N CYS A 252 -6.59 27.59 -15.51
CA CYS A 252 -5.27 27.17 -15.05
C CYS A 252 -4.47 28.35 -14.50
N SER A 253 -4.43 29.47 -15.23
CA SER A 253 -3.74 30.69 -14.80
C SER A 253 -4.34 31.27 -13.52
N LYS A 254 -5.67 31.29 -13.41
CA LYS A 254 -6.37 31.89 -12.26
C LYS A 254 -6.26 31.06 -10.99
N MET A 255 -6.34 29.74 -11.11
CA MET A 255 -6.16 28.81 -9.99
C MET A 255 -4.69 28.48 -9.70
N LYS A 256 -3.75 28.87 -10.58
CA LYS A 256 -2.31 28.55 -10.51
C LYS A 256 -2.05 27.04 -10.38
N VAL A 257 -2.84 26.24 -11.09
CA VAL A 257 -2.74 24.77 -11.10
C VAL A 257 -2.47 24.26 -12.52
N PRO A 258 -1.78 23.13 -12.67
CA PRO A 258 -1.50 22.56 -13.98
C PRO A 258 -2.77 22.03 -14.67
N GLU A 259 -2.77 22.01 -16.00
CA GLU A 259 -3.91 21.60 -16.83
C GLU A 259 -4.44 20.21 -16.50
N TRP A 260 -3.55 19.25 -16.21
CA TRP A 260 -3.93 17.89 -15.83
C TRP A 260 -4.81 17.87 -14.57
N LYS A 261 -4.58 18.78 -13.60
CA LYS A 261 -5.40 18.88 -12.39
C LYS A 261 -6.78 19.41 -12.74
N ILE A 262 -6.88 20.44 -13.59
CA ILE A 262 -8.17 20.96 -14.07
C ILE A 262 -8.99 19.87 -14.77
N LYS A 263 -8.35 19.03 -15.61
CA LYS A 263 -9.01 17.88 -16.25
C LYS A 263 -9.60 16.93 -15.21
N LYS A 264 -8.85 16.57 -14.16
CA LYS A 264 -9.35 15.71 -13.07
C LYS A 264 -10.47 16.35 -12.26
N LEU A 265 -10.34 17.63 -11.88
CA LEU A 265 -11.41 18.37 -11.20
C LEU A 265 -12.70 18.39 -12.03
N SER A 266 -12.59 18.48 -13.36
CA SER A 266 -13.75 18.40 -14.25
C SER A 266 -14.44 17.04 -14.21
N VAL A 267 -13.69 15.94 -14.08
CA VAL A 267 -14.22 14.58 -13.95
C VAL A 267 -14.90 14.40 -12.59
N VAL A 268 -14.25 14.84 -11.51
CA VAL A 268 -14.82 14.82 -10.15
C VAL A 268 -16.13 15.60 -10.13
N LEU A 269 -16.15 16.82 -10.67
CA LEU A 269 -17.36 17.65 -10.74
C LEU A 269 -18.50 16.95 -11.49
N LYS A 270 -18.20 16.28 -12.61
CA LYS A 270 -19.21 15.52 -13.38
C LYS A 270 -19.76 14.32 -12.61
N ARG A 271 -18.91 13.58 -11.88
CA ARG A 271 -19.31 12.36 -11.15
C ARG A 271 -20.10 12.67 -9.88
N TYR A 272 -19.63 13.62 -9.09
CA TYR A 272 -20.24 13.95 -7.80
C TYR A 272 -21.42 14.92 -7.96
N GLY A 273 -21.32 15.85 -8.91
CA GLY A 273 -22.24 16.97 -9.03
C GLY A 273 -22.04 18.03 -7.94
N VAL A 274 -22.41 19.27 -8.26
CA VAL A 274 -22.16 20.43 -7.38
C VAL A 274 -22.85 20.31 -6.02
N THR A 275 -24.05 19.71 -5.96
CA THR A 275 -24.81 19.55 -4.71
C THR A 275 -24.10 18.61 -3.74
N LYS A 276 -23.60 17.46 -4.23
CA LYS A 276 -22.84 16.53 -3.38
C LYS A 276 -21.52 17.14 -2.95
N ILE A 277 -20.81 17.82 -3.84
CA ILE A 277 -19.56 18.54 -3.50
C ILE A 277 -19.79 19.53 -2.35
N LYS A 278 -20.83 20.36 -2.42
CA LYS A 278 -21.17 21.29 -1.33
C LYS A 278 -21.49 20.57 -0.03
N LYS A 279 -22.20 19.44 -0.09
CA LYS A 279 -22.48 18.60 1.10
C LYS A 279 -21.19 18.05 1.70
N ILE A 280 -20.26 17.55 0.88
CA ILE A 280 -18.98 17.03 1.36
C ILE A 280 -18.15 18.13 2.04
N ILE A 281 -18.10 19.34 1.46
CA ILE A 281 -17.42 20.50 2.07
C ILE A 281 -18.03 20.84 3.43
N TYR A 282 -19.37 20.79 3.54
CA TYR A 282 -20.05 21.01 4.81
C TYR A 282 -19.73 19.93 5.84
N ASP A 283 -19.78 18.66 5.45
CA ASP A 283 -19.41 17.52 6.31
C ASP A 283 -17.94 17.62 6.78
N LEU A 284 -17.03 18.03 5.90
CA LEU A 284 -15.62 18.28 6.24
C LEU A 284 -15.47 19.36 7.31
N ALA A 285 -16.23 20.45 7.21
CA ALA A 285 -16.22 21.50 8.23
C ALA A 285 -16.72 21.00 9.60
N GLU A 286 -17.77 20.16 9.62
CA GLU A 286 -18.24 19.55 10.87
C GLU A 286 -17.18 18.63 11.49
N ILE A 287 -16.47 17.87 10.67
CA ILE A 287 -15.44 16.93 11.14
C ILE A 287 -14.19 17.65 11.62
N ASP A 288 -13.76 18.73 10.96
CA ASP A 288 -12.63 19.55 11.40
C ASP A 288 -12.86 20.06 12.84
N VAL A 289 -14.08 20.53 13.13
CA VAL A 289 -14.48 20.94 14.49
C VAL A 289 -14.46 19.76 15.45
N LYS A 290 -15.04 18.61 15.06
CA LYS A 290 -15.08 17.42 15.90
C LYS A 290 -13.67 16.98 16.29
N ILE A 291 -12.78 16.82 15.32
CA ILE A 291 -11.42 16.33 15.54
C ILE A 291 -10.61 17.27 16.45
N LYS A 292 -10.76 18.59 16.28
CA LYS A 292 -10.09 19.58 17.14
C LYS A 292 -10.58 19.55 18.59
N SER A 293 -11.80 19.07 18.83
CA SER A 293 -12.43 19.00 20.16
C SER A 293 -12.42 17.60 20.79
N TYR A 294 -12.04 16.58 20.03
CA TYR A 294 -12.19 15.17 20.42
C TYR A 294 -10.93 14.65 21.09
N VAL A 295 -11.11 13.95 22.22
CA VAL A 295 -10.07 13.20 22.92
C VAL A 295 -10.37 11.71 22.71
N GLY A 296 -9.86 11.13 21.64
CA GLY A 296 -10.07 9.74 21.26
C GLY A 296 -9.42 9.41 19.91
N ASP A 297 -9.78 8.26 19.31
CA ASP A 297 -9.19 7.85 18.03
C ASP A 297 -9.76 8.69 16.87
N VAL A 298 -8.91 9.56 16.34
CA VAL A 298 -9.22 10.44 15.20
C VAL A 298 -9.43 9.63 13.90
N ASN A 299 -8.89 8.41 13.82
CA ASN A 299 -9.06 7.54 12.66
C ASN A 299 -10.52 7.15 12.48
N GLU A 300 -11.22 6.69 13.52
CA GLU A 300 -12.62 6.25 13.42
C GLU A 300 -13.54 7.35 12.88
N ILE A 301 -13.31 8.60 13.30
CA ILE A 301 -14.07 9.76 12.82
C ILE A 301 -13.84 9.97 11.32
N PHE A 302 -12.61 9.82 10.87
CA PHE A 302 -12.25 9.95 9.46
C PHE A 302 -12.79 8.79 8.62
N GLU A 303 -12.75 7.56 9.11
CA GLU A 303 -13.31 6.40 8.42
C GLU A 303 -14.83 6.54 8.25
N MET A 304 -15.53 6.99 9.30
CA MET A 304 -16.96 7.27 9.26
C MET A 304 -17.29 8.35 8.23
N PHE A 305 -16.44 9.38 8.10
CA PHE A 305 -16.58 10.41 7.08
C PHE A 305 -16.49 9.83 5.67
N LEU A 306 -15.50 8.98 5.42
CA LEU A 306 -15.30 8.36 4.11
C LEU A 306 -16.52 7.53 3.73
N ILE A 307 -16.99 6.66 4.63
CA ILE A 307 -18.16 5.79 4.42
C ILE A 307 -19.43 6.61 4.17
N LYS A 308 -19.61 7.74 4.86
CA LYS A 308 -20.78 8.62 4.69
C LYS A 308 -20.81 9.30 3.31
N ASN A 309 -19.64 9.65 2.76
CA ASN A 309 -19.54 10.59 1.65
C ASN A 309 -19.17 9.97 0.30
N PHE A 310 -18.56 8.79 0.29
CA PHE A 310 -18.12 8.10 -0.93
C PHE A 310 -18.89 6.82 -1.13
#